data_AF-A0A939QZC8-F1
#
_entry.id   AF-A0A939QZC8-F1
#
_cell.length_a   1.000
_cell.length_b   1.000
_cell.length_c   1.000
_cell.angle_alpha   90.00
_cell.angle_beta   90.00
_cell.angle_gamma   90.00
#
_symmetry.space_group_name_H-M   'P 1'
#
loop_
_entity.id
_entity.type
_entity.pdbx_description
1 polymer ?
#
loop_
_entity_poly.entity_id
_entity_poly.type
_entity_poly.pdbx_seq_one_letter_code
_entity_poly.pdbx_strand_id
1 'polypeptide(L)'
;FKGDTSCAYFNTSYKIAADFEFLVRTIFVGRIKTHYINKDFVTMRSGGASNSGASSHRQINRDHQRALKENGVYSNIFFLALRYVYKIGELALGRISR
;
A
#
# COMPACT_ATOMS: atom_id res chain seq x y z
N PHE A 1 -8.49 -8.79 16.95
CA PHE A 1 -9.69 -9.23 16.22
C PHE A 1 -10.40 -10.24 17.09
N LYS A 2 -11.73 -10.19 17.21
CA LYS A 2 -12.46 -10.92 18.25
C LYS A 2 -12.27 -12.45 18.06
N GLY A 3 -11.34 -13.05 18.80
CA GLY A 3 -11.19 -14.51 18.97
C GLY A 3 -10.28 -15.29 18.00
N ASP A 4 -9.87 -14.73 16.86
CA ASP A 4 -9.08 -15.46 15.86
C ASP A 4 -7.62 -14.97 15.81
N THR A 5 -6.67 -15.74 16.35
CA THR A 5 -5.23 -15.40 16.36
C THR A 5 -4.55 -15.61 15.01
N SER A 6 -5.20 -16.34 14.10
CA SER A 6 -4.74 -16.59 12.73
C SER A 6 -4.54 -15.31 11.91
N CYS A 7 -5.34 -14.27 12.17
CA CYS A 7 -5.28 -13.00 11.44
C CYS A 7 -4.22 -12.00 11.93
N ALA A 8 -3.51 -12.31 13.03
CA ALA A 8 -2.48 -11.46 13.60
C ALA A 8 -1.10 -11.62 12.92
N TYR A 9 -0.89 -12.74 12.21
CA TYR A 9 0.38 -13.03 11.56
C TYR A 9 0.46 -12.40 10.17
N PHE A 10 1.64 -11.90 9.81
CA PHE A 10 1.95 -11.46 8.46
C PHE A 10 2.07 -12.68 7.55
N ASN A 11 1.43 -12.61 6.39
CA ASN A 11 1.61 -13.65 5.39
C ASN A 11 2.97 -13.46 4.70
N THR A 12 3.93 -14.33 5.03
CA THR A 12 5.30 -14.32 4.49
C THR A 12 5.38 -14.72 3.01
N SER A 13 4.27 -15.14 2.41
CA SER A 13 4.18 -15.40 0.96
C SER A 13 4.33 -14.13 0.12
N TYR A 14 4.09 -12.95 0.72
CA TYR A 14 4.25 -11.68 0.05
C TYR A 14 5.70 -11.18 0.18
N LYS A 15 6.35 -10.91 -0.96
CA LYS A 15 7.73 -10.44 -0.98
C LYS A 15 7.85 -8.98 -0.52
N ILE A 16 6.85 -8.16 -0.84
CA ILE A 16 6.91 -6.71 -0.58
C ILE A 16 5.61 -6.16 0.03
N ALA A 17 4.45 -6.78 -0.22
CA ALA A 17 3.15 -6.22 0.16
C ALA A 17 2.52 -6.85 1.42
N ALA A 18 3.32 -7.46 2.30
CA ALA A 18 2.81 -8.13 3.50
C ALA A 18 2.19 -7.13 4.50
N ASP A 19 2.79 -5.95 4.64
CA ASP A 19 2.30 -4.82 5.44
C ASP A 19 0.98 -4.25 4.89
N PHE A 20 0.90 -4.13 3.57
CA PHE A 20 -0.29 -3.66 2.86
C PHE A 20 -1.47 -4.62 3.04
N GLU A 21 -1.25 -5.93 2.87
CA GLU A 21 -2.28 -6.95 3.08
C GLU A 21 -2.81 -6.91 4.52
N PHE A 22 -1.92 -6.83 5.51
CA PHE A 22 -2.29 -6.69 6.91
C PHE A 22 -3.12 -5.43 7.17
N LEU A 23 -2.75 -4.30 6.59
CA LEU A 23 -3.47 -3.03 6.73
C LEU A 23 -4.86 -3.10 6.10
N VAL A 24 -4.97 -3.66 4.89
CA VAL A 24 -6.26 -3.87 4.20
C VAL A 24 -7.16 -4.76 5.05
N ARG A 25 -6.68 -5.92 5.48
CA ARG A 25 -7.43 -6.82 6.36
C ARG A 25 -7.88 -6.10 7.62
N THR A 26 -6.98 -5.34 8.25
CA THR A 26 -7.25 -4.70 9.52
C THR A 26 -8.30 -3.59 9.42
N ILE A 27 -8.22 -2.76 8.39
CA ILE A 27 -9.12 -1.63 8.19
C ILE A 27 -10.46 -2.09 7.60
N PHE A 28 -10.45 -2.92 6.55
CA PHE A 28 -11.66 -3.32 5.84
C PHE A 28 -12.45 -4.43 6.56
N VAL A 29 -11.77 -5.52 6.96
CA VAL A 29 -12.43 -6.64 7.65
C VAL A 29 -12.65 -6.30 9.12
N GLY A 30 -11.66 -5.66 9.76
CA GLY A 30 -11.75 -5.26 11.16
C GLY A 30 -12.58 -4.02 11.44
N ARG A 31 -12.89 -3.23 10.41
CA ARG A 31 -13.62 -1.95 10.50
C ARG A 31 -13.09 -1.07 11.64
N ILE A 32 -11.76 -1.03 11.78
CA ILE A 32 -11.11 -0.20 12.80
C ILE A 32 -11.23 1.26 12.39
N LYS A 33 -11.66 2.11 13.32
CA LYS A 33 -11.71 3.56 13.11
C LYS A 33 -10.28 4.11 13.07
N THR A 34 -9.89 4.71 11.95
CA THR A 34 -8.61 5.38 11.77
C THR A 34 -8.79 6.89 11.80
N HIS A 35 -7.83 7.61 12.39
CA HIS A 35 -7.77 9.07 12.38
C HIS A 35 -6.42 9.49 11.81
N TYR A 36 -6.42 10.39 10.82
CA TYR A 36 -5.20 10.91 10.22
C TYR A 36 -4.58 11.99 11.11
N ILE A 37 -3.30 11.86 11.45
CA ILE A 37 -2.54 12.85 12.22
C ILE A 37 -1.63 13.58 11.25
N ASN A 38 -1.82 14.89 11.11
CA ASN A 38 -1.04 15.73 10.21
C ASN A 38 0.33 16.07 10.83
N LYS A 39 1.22 15.06 10.90
CA LYS A 39 2.57 15.19 11.42
C LYS A 39 3.51 14.22 10.71
N ASP A 40 4.69 14.70 10.37
CA ASP A 40 5.75 13.86 9.80
C ASP A 40 6.48 13.11 10.91
N PHE A 41 6.33 11.78 10.94
CA PHE A 41 6.97 10.92 11.93
C PHE A 41 8.25 10.23 11.41
N VAL A 42 8.34 10.00 10.10
CA VAL A 42 9.41 9.20 9.51
C VAL A 42 9.87 9.81 8.18
N THR A 43 11.18 9.91 7.99
CA THR A 43 11.79 10.25 6.70
C THR A 43 12.23 8.97 6.00
N MET A 44 11.62 8.66 4.85
CA MET A 44 11.97 7.50 4.04
C MET A 44 13.33 7.71 3.36
N ARG A 45 14.26 6.76 3.49
CA ARG A 45 15.52 6.77 2.76
C ARG A 45 15.33 6.21 1.35
N SER A 46 15.96 6.85 0.38
CA SER A 46 16.02 6.35 -1.00
C SER A 46 16.99 5.17 -1.08
N GLY A 47 16.59 4.06 -1.70
CA GLY A 47 17.45 2.87 -1.87
C GLY A 47 16.88 1.53 -1.37
N GLY A 48 15.62 1.47 -0.93
CA GLY A 48 14.98 0.20 -0.54
C GLY A 48 14.78 -0.77 -1.71
N ALA A 49 14.56 -2.05 -1.41
CA ALA A 49 14.28 -3.12 -2.40
C ALA A 49 13.10 -2.80 -3.34
N SER A 50 12.22 -1.90 -2.92
CA SER A 50 11.07 -1.42 -3.71
C SER A 50 11.43 -0.39 -4.80
N ASN A 51 12.64 0.17 -4.78
CA ASN A 51 13.11 1.22 -5.69
C ASN A 51 14.29 0.77 -6.57
N SER A 52 14.60 -0.53 -6.59
CA SER A 52 15.72 -1.12 -7.34
C SER A 52 15.46 -1.23 -8.86
N GLY A 53 14.28 -0.84 -9.35
CA GLY A 53 13.98 -0.76 -10.78
C GLY A 53 12.50 -0.92 -11.14
N ALA A 54 12.21 -0.85 -12.44
CA ALA A 54 10.85 -1.02 -12.99
C ALA A 54 10.27 -2.44 -12.78
N SER A 55 11.12 -3.46 -12.65
CA SER A 55 10.72 -4.84 -12.34
C SER A 55 10.13 -4.95 -10.93
N SER A 56 10.74 -4.28 -9.95
CA SER A 56 10.27 -4.24 -8.56
C SER A 56 8.89 -3.57 -8.47
N HIS A 57 8.66 -2.48 -9.19
CA HIS A 57 7.33 -1.86 -9.26
C HIS A 57 6.25 -2.77 -9.84
N ARG A 58 6.57 -3.55 -10.89
CA ARG A 58 5.63 -4.53 -11.44
C ARG A 58 5.32 -5.64 -10.44
N GLN A 59 6.32 -6.11 -9.68
CA GLN A 59 6.11 -7.12 -8.64
C GLN A 59 5.22 -6.57 -7.50
N ILE A 60 5.49 -5.34 -7.05
CA ILE A 60 4.68 -4.67 -6.02
C ILE A 60 3.23 -4.56 -6.46
N ASN A 61 2.97 -4.10 -7.69
CA ASN A 61 1.60 -3.97 -8.20
C ASN A 61 0.88 -5.32 -8.29
N ARG A 62 1.60 -6.38 -8.66
CA ARG A 62 1.03 -7.73 -8.72
C ARG A 62 0.68 -8.26 -7.33
N ASP A 63 1.57 -8.04 -6.36
CA ASP A 63 1.36 -8.42 -4.96
C ASP A 63 0.19 -7.62 -4.33
N HIS A 64 0.05 -6.32 -4.65
CA HIS A 64 -1.08 -5.50 -4.21
C HIS A 64 -2.42 -6.03 -4.76
N GLN A 65 -2.46 -6.37 -6.05
CA GLN A 65 -3.67 -6.93 -6.67
C GLN A 65 -4.06 -8.26 -6.03
N ARG A 66 -3.07 -9.12 -5.74
CA ARG A 66 -3.30 -10.38 -5.05
C ARG A 66 -3.86 -10.17 -3.65
N ALA A 67 -3.25 -9.28 -2.87
CA ALA A 67 -3.70 -8.95 -1.51
C ALA A 67 -5.14 -8.41 -1.48
N LEU A 68 -5.51 -7.56 -2.44
CA LEU A 68 -6.86 -7.00 -2.56
C LEU A 68 -7.89 -8.06 -2.97
N LYS A 69 -7.51 -8.95 -3.91
CA LYS A 69 -8.36 -10.07 -4.33
C LYS A 69 -8.60 -11.06 -3.20
N GLU A 70 -7.57 -11.40 -2.44
CA GLU A 70 -7.68 -12.31 -1.27
C GLU A 70 -8.55 -11.72 -0.16
N ASN A 71 -8.52 -10.39 0.03
CA ASN A 71 -9.35 -9.71 1.02
C ASN A 71 -10.76 -9.31 0.52
N GLY A 72 -11.14 -9.70 -0.71
CA GLY A 72 -12.48 -9.43 -1.26
C GLY A 72 -12.77 -7.95 -1.55
N VAL A 73 -11.74 -7.10 -1.61
CA VAL A 73 -11.89 -5.67 -1.91
C VAL A 73 -11.80 -5.49 -3.43
N TYR A 74 -12.88 -5.02 -4.05
CA TYR A 74 -12.91 -4.73 -5.48
C TYR A 74 -11.93 -3.60 -5.79
N SER A 75 -10.80 -3.94 -6.39
CA SER A 75 -9.79 -2.97 -6.81
C SER A 75 -9.40 -3.23 -8.25
N ASN A 76 -9.56 -2.21 -9.09
CA ASN A 76 -9.20 -2.26 -10.50
C ASN A 76 -7.77 -1.74 -10.68
N ILE A 77 -7.04 -2.27 -11.66
CA ILE A 77 -5.67 -1.84 -12.01
C ILE A 77 -5.61 -0.33 -12.24
N PHE A 78 -6.70 0.24 -12.77
CA PHE A 78 -6.90 1.66 -12.96
C PHE A 78 -6.82 2.48 -11.66
N PHE A 79 -7.44 2.03 -10.57
CA PHE A 79 -7.36 2.71 -9.27
C PHE A 79 -5.93 2.68 -8.70
N LEU A 80 -5.22 1.57 -8.90
CA LEU A 80 -3.82 1.46 -8.50
C LEU A 80 -2.93 2.40 -9.33
N ALA A 81 -3.21 2.53 -10.63
CA ALA A 81 -2.51 3.44 -11.54
C ALA A 81 -2.78 4.92 -11.23
N LEU A 82 -3.99 5.27 -10.81
CA LEU A 82 -4.37 6.64 -10.46
C LEU A 82 -3.48 7.23 -9.35
N ARG A 83 -3.01 6.41 -8.41
CA ARG A 83 -2.05 6.81 -7.38
C ARG A 83 -0.76 7.39 -7.99
N TYR A 84 -0.25 6.77 -9.05
CA TYR A 84 0.95 7.24 -9.74
C TYR A 84 0.69 8.53 -10.50
N VAL A 85 -0.47 8.64 -11.16
CA VAL A 85 -0.90 9.86 -11.86
C VAL A 85 -1.01 11.04 -10.90
N TYR A 86 -1.66 10.84 -9.74
CA TYR A 86 -1.76 11.88 -8.71
C TYR A 86 -0.39 12.32 -8.21
N LYS A 87 0.54 11.38 -7.97
CA LYS A 87 1.89 11.72 -7.51
C LYS A 87 2.69 12.51 -8.55
N ILE A 88 2.55 12.15 -9.84
CA ILE A 88 3.17 12.91 -10.92
C ILE A 88 2.56 14.31 -11.01
N GLY A 89 1.24 14.44 -10.88
CA GLY A 89 0.54 15.72 -10.83
C GLY A 89 1.01 16.60 -9.66
N GLU A 90 1.12 16.03 -8.45
CA GLU A 90 1.64 16.73 -7.27
C GLU A 90 3.09 17.20 -7.48
N LEU A 91 3.94 16.36 -8.05
CA LEU A 91 5.33 16.73 -8.36
C LEU A 91 5.41 17.80 -9.46
N ALA A 92 4.50 17.79 -10.44
CA ALA A 92 4.44 18.81 -11.48
C ALA A 92 3.95 20.15 -10.90
N LEU A 93 2.86 20.14 -10.13
CA LEU A 93 2.30 21.32 -9.47
C LEU A 93 3.26 21.90 -8.42
N GLY A 94 3.90 21.06 -7.62
CA GLY A 94 4.90 21.48 -6.63
C GLY A 94 6.18 22.01 -7.25
N ARG A 95 6.51 21.63 -8.49
CA ARG A 95 7.57 22.27 -9.28
C ARG A 95 7.13 23.60 -9.90
N ILE A 96 5.85 23.77 -10.23
CA ILE A 96 5.29 25.00 -10.80
C ILE A 96 5.07 26.06 -9.70
N SER A 97 4.78 25.65 -8.47
CA SER A 97 4.54 26.53 -7.32
C SER A 97 5.80 26.90 -6.52
N ARG A 98 7.00 26.56 -7.03
CA ARG A 98 8.29 26.98 -6.47
C ARG A 98 8.92 28.07 -7.31
#